data_AF-A0A383DAU8-F1
#
_entry.id   AF-A0A383DAU8-F1
#
_cell.length_a   1.000
_cell.length_b   1.000
_cell.length_c   1.000
_cell.angle_alpha   90.00
_cell.angle_beta   90.00
_cell.angle_gamma   90.00
#
_symmetry.space_group_name_H-M   'P 1'
#
loop_
_entity.id
_entity.type
_entity.pdbx_description
1 polymer ?
#
loop_
_entity_poly.entity_id
_entity_poly.type
_entity_poly.pdbx_seq_one_letter_code
_entity_poly.pdbx_strand_id
1 'polypeptide(L)'
;MPSENSGHAGAQLIYRNIVSLAKHHKITLASFIDSNEQDEMILLEQKGINVNTISYPRNQQSVRSKIASGFRNIRPIVSFLFGNEPFFIAKYKKKKMAQLISKLVNENTFDIAQVEYNIMYHYIDQIENIPKVIIFHDILTKVYEREIEQG
;
A
#
# COMPACT_ATOMS: atom_id res chain seq x y z
N MET A 1 -5.78 -1.05 3.87
CA MET A 1 -6.38 -1.48 2.59
C MET A 1 -7.05 -0.27 1.93
N PRO A 2 -7.20 -0.17 0.61
CA PRO A 2 -8.16 0.75 0.00
C PRO A 2 -9.57 0.44 0.48
N SER A 3 -10.32 1.46 0.90
CA SER A 3 -11.69 1.33 1.41
C SER A 3 -12.42 2.66 1.28
N GLU A 4 -13.73 2.60 1.01
CA GLU A 4 -14.62 3.77 1.03
C GLU A 4 -14.71 4.39 2.43
N ASN A 5 -14.60 3.57 3.48
CA ASN A 5 -14.70 3.98 4.89
C ASN A 5 -13.35 4.40 5.49
N SER A 6 -12.27 4.40 4.70
CA SER A 6 -10.95 4.76 5.21
C SER A 6 -10.91 6.22 5.66
N GLY A 7 -10.30 6.50 6.81
CA GLY A 7 -10.00 7.88 7.23
C GLY A 7 -8.93 8.58 6.39
N HIS A 8 -8.28 7.88 5.44
CA HIS A 8 -7.26 8.42 4.56
C HIS A 8 -7.80 8.64 3.14
N ALA A 9 -7.84 9.90 2.67
CA ALA A 9 -8.37 10.24 1.35
C ALA A 9 -7.66 9.52 0.18
N GLY A 10 -6.36 9.22 0.31
CA GLY A 10 -5.64 8.40 -0.68
C GLY A 10 -6.20 6.98 -0.79
N ALA A 11 -6.52 6.33 0.34
CA ALA A 11 -7.09 4.99 0.33
C ALA A 11 -8.52 4.96 -0.25
N GLN A 12 -9.32 6.01 -0.01
CA GLN A 12 -10.64 6.17 -0.63
C GLN A 12 -10.54 6.39 -2.14
N LEU A 13 -9.59 7.22 -2.59
CA LEU A 13 -9.37 7.48 -4.01
C LEU A 13 -8.95 6.21 -4.76
N ILE A 14 -7.99 5.46 -4.20
CA ILE A 14 -7.59 4.17 -4.77
C ILE A 14 -8.79 3.23 -4.84
N TYR A 15 -9.59 3.12 -3.78
CA TYR A 15 -10.79 2.28 -3.75
C TYR A 15 -11.76 2.63 -4.88
N ARG A 16 -12.13 3.90 -5.00
CA ARG A 16 -13.08 4.36 -6.03
C ARG A 16 -12.55 4.09 -7.44
N ASN A 17 -11.25 4.30 -7.66
CA ASN A 17 -10.61 4.03 -8.94
C ASN A 17 -10.65 2.55 -9.30
N ILE A 18 -10.19 1.65 -8.42
CA ILE A 18 -10.14 0.21 -8.72
C ILE A 18 -11.53 -0.39 -8.87
N VAL A 19 -12.51 0.06 -8.09
CA VAL A 19 -13.91 -0.37 -8.23
C VAL A 19 -14.52 0.08 -9.54
N SER A 20 -14.20 1.30 -10.00
CA SER A 20 -14.66 1.79 -11.30
C SER A 20 -14.03 0.98 -12.44
N LEU A 21 -12.71 0.72 -12.37
CA LEU A 21 -11.98 -0.02 -13.39
C LEU A 21 -12.42 -1.50 -13.46
N ALA A 22 -12.75 -2.11 -12.31
CA ALA A 22 -13.20 -3.50 -12.24
C ALA A 22 -14.48 -3.79 -13.06
N LYS A 23 -15.25 -2.75 -13.43
CA LYS A 23 -16.43 -2.90 -14.29
C LYS A 23 -16.10 -3.33 -15.72
N HIS A 24 -14.88 -3.01 -16.19
CA HIS A 24 -14.46 -3.21 -17.58
C HIS A 24 -13.13 -3.93 -17.71
N HIS A 25 -12.39 -4.10 -16.60
CA HIS A 25 -11.05 -4.67 -16.59
C HIS A 25 -10.90 -5.71 -15.47
N LYS A 26 -10.03 -6.69 -15.69
CA LYS A 26 -9.63 -7.63 -14.64
C LYS A 26 -8.63 -6.92 -13.72
N ILE A 27 -8.96 -6.81 -12.44
CA ILE A 27 -8.12 -6.13 -11.46
C ILE A 27 -7.56 -7.13 -10.47
N THR A 28 -6.24 -7.13 -10.31
CA THR A 28 -5.54 -7.81 -9.22
C THR A 28 -4.96 -6.74 -8.29
N LEU A 29 -5.29 -6.82 -7.01
CA LEU A 29 -4.83 -5.89 -5.97
C LEU A 29 -3.82 -6.58 -5.04
N ALA A 30 -2.57 -6.13 -5.04
CA ALA A 30 -1.60 -6.48 -4.02
C ALA A 30 -1.60 -5.40 -2.91
N SER A 31 -1.85 -5.77 -1.66
CA SER A 31 -2.03 -4.77 -0.59
C SER A 31 -1.62 -5.26 0.80
N PHE A 32 -1.36 -4.32 1.71
CA PHE A 32 -1.18 -4.61 3.12
C PHE A 32 -2.52 -4.55 3.86
N ILE A 33 -2.81 -5.58 4.66
CA ILE A 33 -4.05 -5.72 5.41
C ILE A 33 -3.80 -5.81 6.92
N ASP A 34 -4.62 -5.12 7.71
CA ASP A 34 -4.72 -5.32 9.15
C ASP A 34 -5.73 -6.44 9.48
N SER A 35 -5.57 -7.06 10.64
CA SER A 35 -6.51 -8.03 11.22
C SER A 35 -7.97 -7.55 11.28
N ASN A 36 -8.22 -6.25 11.43
CA ASN A 36 -9.56 -5.67 11.48
C ASN A 36 -10.08 -5.18 10.10
N GLU A 37 -9.32 -5.35 9.02
CA GLU A 37 -9.69 -4.90 7.66
C GLU A 37 -10.24 -6.05 6.78
N GLN A 38 -10.64 -7.19 7.36
CA GLN A 38 -11.09 -8.36 6.59
C GLN A 38 -12.39 -8.10 5.80
N ASP A 39 -13.33 -7.36 6.38
CA ASP A 39 -14.59 -7.01 5.70
C ASP A 39 -14.34 -6.17 4.43
N GLU A 40 -13.33 -5.29 4.47
CA GLU A 40 -12.94 -4.47 3.32
C GLU A 40 -12.35 -5.31 2.17
N MET A 41 -11.64 -6.40 2.50
CA MET A 41 -11.16 -7.36 1.50
C MET A 41 -12.33 -8.07 0.83
N ILE A 42 -13.30 -8.58 1.62
CA ILE A 42 -14.49 -9.26 1.12
C ILE A 42 -15.30 -8.34 0.19
N LEU A 43 -15.46 -7.07 0.57
CA LEU A 43 -16.18 -6.09 -0.26
C LEU A 43 -15.51 -5.83 -1.62
N LEU A 44 -14.19 -5.87 -1.68
CA LEU A 44 -13.44 -5.74 -2.94
C LEU A 44 -13.58 -7.02 -3.79
N GLU A 45 -13.48 -8.19 -3.18
CA GLU A 45 -13.66 -9.48 -3.85
C GLU A 45 -15.06 -9.62 -4.45
N GLN A 46 -16.10 -9.21 -3.72
CA GLN A 46 -17.49 -9.15 -4.21
C GLN A 46 -17.67 -8.25 -5.43
N LYS A 47 -16.76 -7.30 -5.66
CA LYS A 47 -16.74 -6.43 -6.85
C LYS A 47 -15.92 -7.01 -8.00
N GLY A 48 -15.50 -8.27 -7.91
CA GLY A 48 -14.73 -8.96 -8.95
C GLY A 48 -13.23 -8.64 -8.95
N ILE A 49 -12.72 -8.06 -7.87
CA ILE A 49 -11.29 -7.75 -7.73
C ILE A 49 -10.57 -8.94 -7.10
N ASN A 50 -9.48 -9.41 -7.71
CA ASN A 50 -8.64 -10.45 -7.15
C ASN A 50 -7.70 -9.85 -6.09
N VAL A 51 -8.06 -9.96 -4.81
CA VAL A 51 -7.34 -9.32 -3.71
C VAL A 51 -6.28 -10.26 -3.11
N ASN A 52 -5.05 -9.79 -3.04
CA ASN A 52 -3.89 -10.55 -2.56
C ASN A 52 -3.18 -9.73 -1.48
N THR A 53 -3.09 -10.26 -0.26
CA THR A 53 -2.70 -9.44 0.89
C THR A 53 -1.54 -9.99 1.69
N ILE A 54 -0.75 -9.08 2.26
CA ILE A 54 0.23 -9.39 3.31
C ILE A 54 -0.25 -8.76 4.61
N SER A 55 -0.34 -9.57 5.66
CA SER A 55 -0.65 -9.08 7.00
C SER A 55 0.37 -8.03 7.45
N TYR A 56 -0.15 -6.86 7.84
CA TYR A 56 0.60 -5.74 8.38
C TYR A 56 -0.24 -5.09 9.50
N PRO A 57 -0.06 -5.52 10.76
CA PRO A 57 -0.82 -4.96 11.87
C PRO A 57 -0.38 -3.52 12.16
N ARG A 58 -1.29 -2.58 11.95
CA ARG A 58 -1.25 -1.15 12.25
C ARG A 58 -1.85 -0.91 13.65
N ASN A 59 -1.53 0.23 14.28
CA ASN A 59 -2.08 0.67 15.57
C ASN A 59 -2.33 -0.44 16.61
N GLN A 60 -1.25 -1.09 17.00
CA GLN A 60 -1.22 -2.19 17.98
C GLN A 60 -1.53 -1.65 19.39
N GLN A 61 -2.79 -1.79 19.84
CA GLN A 61 -3.28 -1.26 21.11
C GLN A 61 -2.84 -2.06 22.35
N SER A 62 -2.37 -3.32 22.19
CA SER A 62 -1.99 -4.18 23.32
C SER A 62 -0.50 -4.10 23.69
N VAL A 63 -0.15 -4.27 24.97
CA VAL A 63 1.23 -4.14 25.49
C VAL A 63 2.20 -5.12 24.81
N ARG A 64 1.78 -6.38 24.57
CA ARG A 64 2.59 -7.38 23.83
C ARG A 64 2.82 -7.00 22.36
N SER A 65 1.84 -6.35 21.74
CA SER A 65 1.91 -5.93 20.35
C SER A 65 2.76 -4.65 20.19
N LYS A 66 2.73 -3.72 21.16
CA LYS A 66 3.69 -2.61 21.25
C LYS A 66 5.15 -3.10 21.31
N ILE A 67 5.45 -4.11 22.12
CA ILE A 67 6.81 -4.70 22.20
C ILE A 67 7.22 -5.34 20.86
N ALA A 68 6.34 -6.15 20.25
CA ALA A 68 6.60 -6.76 18.95
C ALA A 68 6.73 -5.73 17.81
N SER A 69 6.02 -4.61 17.90
CA SER A 69 6.16 -3.47 16.99
C SER A 69 7.50 -2.75 17.17
N GLY A 70 7.97 -2.63 18.41
CA GLY A 70 9.32 -2.18 18.74
C GLY A 70 10.34 -3.01 17.96
N PHE A 71 10.40 -4.32 18.18
CA PHE A 71 11.30 -5.24 17.48
C PHE A 71 11.18 -5.21 15.94
N ARG A 72 9.96 -5.07 15.39
CA ARG A 72 9.74 -4.94 13.94
C ARG A 72 10.23 -3.61 13.36
N ASN A 73 10.24 -2.55 14.18
CA ASN A 73 10.66 -1.21 13.80
C ASN A 73 12.13 -0.94 14.14
N ILE A 74 12.82 -1.78 14.94
CA ILE A 74 14.26 -1.61 15.24
C ILE A 74 15.06 -1.55 13.94
N ARG A 75 14.87 -2.49 13.02
CA ARG A 75 15.64 -2.51 11.76
C ARG A 75 15.37 -1.27 10.88
N PRO A 76 14.12 -0.82 10.68
CA PRO A 76 13.83 0.48 10.05
C PRO A 76 14.43 1.69 10.76
N ILE A 77 14.38 1.75 12.09
CA ILE A 77 14.93 2.85 12.88
C ILE A 77 16.45 2.87 12.78
N VAL A 78 17.10 1.71 12.89
CA VAL A 78 18.53 1.54 12.71
C VAL A 78 18.95 1.95 11.30
N SER A 79 18.25 1.48 10.27
CA SER A 79 18.52 1.87 8.87
C SER A 79 18.38 3.38 8.65
N PHE A 80 17.38 4.00 9.27
CA PHE A 80 17.18 5.46 9.22
C PHE A 80 18.30 6.22 9.96
N LEU A 81 18.67 5.79 11.18
CA LEU A 81 19.71 6.41 12.00
C LEU A 81 21.10 6.31 11.36
N PHE A 82 21.38 5.24 10.63
CA PHE A 82 22.62 5.07 9.85
C PHE A 82 22.57 5.72 8.46
N GLY A 83 21.47 6.41 8.09
CA GLY A 83 21.33 7.08 6.80
C GLY A 83 21.17 6.14 5.60
N ASN A 84 20.94 4.84 5.83
CA ASN A 84 20.90 3.82 4.77
C ASN A 84 19.59 3.82 3.98
N GLU A 85 18.46 4.16 4.62
CA GLU A 85 17.15 4.17 3.96
C GLU A 85 16.15 5.04 4.75
N PRO A 86 15.33 5.89 4.09
CA PRO A 86 14.26 6.63 4.75
C PRO A 86 13.32 5.71 5.54
N PHE A 87 12.92 6.14 6.75
CA PHE A 87 12.11 5.33 7.66
C PHE A 87 10.84 4.76 7.02
N PHE A 88 10.17 5.53 6.15
CA PHE A 88 8.95 5.10 5.48
C PHE A 88 9.20 3.93 4.51
N ILE A 89 10.30 3.97 3.76
CA ILE A 89 10.68 2.87 2.87
C ILE A 89 10.99 1.62 3.71
N ALA A 90 11.83 1.74 4.74
CA ALA A 90 12.19 0.61 5.59
C ALA A 90 10.97 0.01 6.33
N LYS A 91 9.97 0.84 6.65
CA LYS A 91 8.70 0.42 7.26
C LYS A 91 7.91 -0.52 6.34
N TYR A 92 7.84 -0.21 5.05
CA TYR A 92 6.99 -0.94 4.09
C TYR A 92 7.75 -1.94 3.20
N LYS A 93 9.08 -1.87 3.12
CA LYS A 93 9.94 -2.82 2.38
C LYS A 93 9.99 -4.18 3.10
N LYS A 94 9.10 -5.08 2.71
CA LYS A 94 8.92 -6.42 3.27
C LYS A 94 9.18 -7.48 2.20
N LYS A 95 10.09 -8.41 2.50
CA LYS A 95 10.42 -9.54 1.62
C LYS A 95 9.17 -10.33 1.17
N LYS A 96 8.20 -10.53 2.06
CA LYS A 96 6.95 -11.24 1.74
C LYS A 96 6.11 -10.53 0.68
N MET A 97 6.10 -9.20 0.67
CA MET A 97 5.37 -8.44 -0.36
C MET A 97 6.11 -8.51 -1.70
N ALA A 98 7.45 -8.40 -1.71
CA ALA A 98 8.22 -8.61 -2.92
C ALA A 98 7.98 -10.02 -3.52
N GLN A 99 7.98 -11.05 -2.67
CA GLN A 99 7.66 -12.42 -3.07
C GLN A 99 6.24 -12.57 -3.62
N LEU A 100 5.26 -11.92 -3.00
CA LEU A 100 3.88 -11.91 -3.48
C LEU A 100 3.79 -11.27 -4.88
N ILE A 101 4.39 -10.09 -5.07
CA ILE A 101 4.38 -9.39 -6.36
C ILE A 101 5.07 -10.24 -7.43
N SER A 102 6.27 -10.78 -7.14
CA SER A 102 6.97 -11.66 -8.09
C SER A 102 6.15 -12.89 -8.45
N LYS A 103 5.47 -13.52 -7.48
CA LYS A 103 4.57 -14.64 -7.75
C LYS A 103 3.44 -14.23 -8.70
N LEU A 104 2.75 -13.13 -8.39
CA LEU A 104 1.65 -12.63 -9.22
C LEU A 104 2.09 -12.33 -10.66
N VAL A 105 3.22 -11.67 -10.84
CA VAL A 105 3.78 -11.32 -12.16
C VAL A 105 4.25 -12.55 -12.95
N ASN A 106 4.73 -13.60 -12.27
CA ASN A 106 5.16 -14.82 -12.95
C ASN A 106 3.99 -15.73 -13.33
N GLU A 107 2.90 -15.71 -12.55
CA GLU A 107 1.72 -16.55 -12.75
C GLU A 107 0.66 -15.91 -13.67
N ASN A 108 0.78 -14.61 -13.95
CA ASN A 108 -0.21 -13.84 -14.70
C ASN A 108 0.46 -12.88 -15.68
N THR A 109 -0.28 -12.50 -16.72
CA THR A 109 0.09 -11.40 -17.62
C THR A 109 -0.68 -10.14 -17.24
N PHE A 110 0.01 -9.01 -17.14
CA PHE A 110 -0.58 -7.72 -16.81
C PHE A 110 -0.26 -6.72 -17.91
N ASP A 111 -1.30 -6.06 -18.43
CA ASP A 111 -1.15 -4.99 -19.44
C ASP A 111 -0.60 -3.70 -18.81
N ILE A 112 -0.96 -3.44 -17.55
CA ILE A 112 -0.57 -2.25 -16.81
C ILE A 112 -0.46 -2.53 -15.31
N ALA A 113 0.51 -1.89 -14.66
CA ALA A 113 0.67 -1.88 -13.21
C ALA A 113 0.49 -0.45 -12.66
N GLN A 114 -0.41 -0.26 -11.71
CA GLN A 114 -0.52 0.98 -10.95
C GLN A 114 0.17 0.83 -9.60
N VAL A 115 1.07 1.76 -9.26
CA VAL A 115 1.91 1.68 -8.06
C VAL A 115 1.73 2.92 -7.20
N GLU A 116 1.25 2.73 -5.98
CA GLU A 116 1.18 3.80 -4.99
C GLU A 116 2.59 4.15 -4.52
N TYR A 117 3.05 5.36 -4.86
CA TYR A 117 4.45 5.78 -4.70
C TYR A 117 4.94 5.61 -3.27
N ASN A 118 4.18 6.13 -2.30
CA ASN A 118 4.61 6.19 -0.91
C ASN A 118 4.86 4.80 -0.31
N ILE A 119 4.05 3.81 -0.67
CA ILE A 119 4.03 2.50 0.02
C ILE A 119 4.67 1.40 -0.83
N MET A 120 4.61 1.50 -2.15
CA MET A 120 4.91 0.39 -3.05
C MET A 120 6.05 0.68 -4.04
N TYR A 121 6.58 1.90 -4.12
CA TYR A 121 7.60 2.26 -5.12
C TYR A 121 8.86 1.39 -5.03
N HIS A 122 9.30 1.00 -3.84
CA HIS A 122 10.48 0.13 -3.67
C HIS A 122 10.27 -1.32 -4.16
N TYR A 123 9.13 -1.63 -4.79
CA TYR A 123 8.89 -2.90 -5.47
C TYR A 123 8.88 -2.79 -7.01
N ILE A 124 9.30 -1.65 -7.56
CA ILE A 124 9.20 -1.40 -9.01
C ILE A 124 10.01 -2.38 -9.87
N ASP A 125 11.10 -2.93 -9.32
CA ASP A 125 11.94 -3.93 -9.97
C ASP A 125 11.21 -5.25 -10.18
N GLN A 126 10.23 -5.61 -9.32
CA GLN A 126 9.44 -6.84 -9.51
C GLN A 126 8.48 -6.74 -10.68
N ILE A 127 8.25 -5.55 -11.24
CA ILE A 127 7.34 -5.28 -12.36
C ILE A 127 8.09 -4.61 -13.52
N GLU A 128 9.39 -4.88 -13.69
CA GLU A 128 10.26 -4.21 -14.67
C GLU A 128 9.63 -4.16 -16.06
N ASN A 129 9.13 -5.30 -16.55
CA ASN A 129 8.62 -5.52 -17.90
C ASN A 129 7.14 -5.15 -18.11
N ILE A 130 6.46 -4.58 -17.10
CA ILE A 130 5.05 -4.20 -17.19
C ILE A 130 4.96 -2.67 -17.33
N PRO A 131 4.21 -2.13 -18.31
CA PRO A 131 3.90 -0.71 -18.37
C PRO A 131 3.33 -0.23 -17.03
N LYS A 132 3.89 0.84 -16.46
CA LYS A 132 3.58 1.22 -15.08
C LYS A 132 3.20 2.69 -14.92
N VAL A 133 2.21 2.94 -14.08
CA VAL A 133 1.79 4.28 -13.66
C VAL A 133 2.11 4.42 -12.19
N ILE A 134 2.96 5.37 -11.86
CA ILE A 134 3.28 5.72 -10.48
C ILE A 134 2.28 6.77 -10.03
N ILE A 135 1.53 6.44 -8.99
CA ILE A 135 0.49 7.30 -8.44
C ILE A 135 1.03 7.96 -7.18
N PHE A 136 1.02 9.28 -7.17
CA PHE A 136 1.38 10.09 -6.01
C PHE A 136 0.14 10.86 -5.56
N HIS A 137 -0.31 10.59 -4.35
CA HIS A 137 -1.40 11.30 -3.72
C HIS A 137 -0.82 12.25 -2.66
N ASP A 138 -0.46 13.46 -3.08
CA ASP A 138 -0.07 14.51 -2.14
C ASP A 138 -1.31 15.18 -1.55
N ILE A 139 -1.60 14.84 -0.30
CA ILE A 139 -2.72 15.42 0.45
C ILE A 139 -2.22 16.46 1.47
N LEU A 140 -0.92 16.46 1.79
CA LEU A 140 -0.35 17.34 2.83
C LEU A 140 0.09 18.67 2.24
N THR A 141 0.73 18.66 1.08
CA THR A 141 1.19 19.89 0.43
C THR A 141 0.00 20.74 0.01
N LYS A 142 -1.11 20.13 -0.44
CA LYS A 142 -2.34 20.86 -0.77
C LYS A 142 -3.04 21.53 0.41
N VAL A 143 -2.92 21.01 1.62
CA VAL A 143 -3.46 21.66 2.83
C VAL A 143 -2.56 22.81 3.24
N TYR A 144 -1.25 22.61 3.21
CA TYR A 144 -0.26 23.63 3.50
C TYR A 144 -0.27 24.79 2.49
N GLU A 145 -0.40 24.50 1.20
CA GLU A 145 -0.55 25.50 0.12
C GLU A 145 -1.84 26.31 0.28
N ARG A 146 -2.95 25.67 0.70
CA ARG A 146 -4.20 26.38 1.00
C ARG A 146 -4.10 27.31 2.20
N GLU A 147 -3.30 26.96 3.20
CA GLU A 147 -3.03 27.86 4.34
C GLU A 147 -2.17 29.06 3.93
N ILE A 148 -1.28 28.90 2.95
CA ILE A 148 -0.46 30.00 2.41
C ILE A 148 -1.25 30.93 1.48
N GLU A 149 -2.17 30.40 0.66
CA GLU A 149 -3.00 31.22 -0.24
C GLU A 149 -4.14 31.98 0.46
N GLN A 150 -4.44 31.64 1.72
CA GLN A 150 -5.49 32.29 2.53
C GLN A 150 -4.95 33.24 3.61
N GLY A 151 -3.63 33.45 3.67
CA GLY A 151 -2.97 34.43 4.54
C GLY A 151 -2.45 35.63 3.77
#